data_AF-A0A139XEZ1-F1
#
_entry.id   AF-A0A139XEZ1-F1
#
_cell.length_a   1.000
_cell.length_b   1.000
_cell.length_c   1.000
_cell.angle_alpha   90.00
_cell.angle_beta   90.00
_cell.angle_gamma   90.00
#
_symmetry.space_group_name_H-M   'P 1'
#
loop_
_entity.id
_entity.type
_entity.pdbx_description
1 polymer ?
#
loop_
_entity_poly.entity_id
_entity_poly.type
_entity_poly.pdbx_seq_one_letter_code
_entity_poly.pdbx_strand_id
1 'polypeptide(L)' 'MFVDGVSISPNNQIIASASSDKTIKLWKRDGTWTQTLEGHENTVIDISFSHDGQILASVSKDKTIKIWQAPREAHQG' A
#
# COMPACT_ATOMS: atom_id res chain seq x y z
N MET A 1 -16.01 4.12 6.40
CA MET A 1 -14.65 4.54 6.03
C MET A 1 -14.55 4.53 4.52
N PHE A 2 -13.88 5.51 3.93
CA PHE A 2 -13.71 5.62 2.48
C PHE A 2 -12.35 5.02 2.07
N VAL A 3 -12.31 4.45 0.88
CA VAL A 3 -11.07 4.06 0.20
C VAL A 3 -10.80 5.17 -0.81
N ASP A 4 -9.68 5.86 -0.62
CA ASP A 4 -9.38 7.09 -1.36
C ASP A 4 -8.45 6.82 -2.55
N GLY A 5 -7.69 5.71 -2.53
CA GLY A 5 -6.79 5.32 -3.61
C GLY A 5 -6.49 3.82 -3.64
N VAL A 6 -6.13 3.31 -4.82
CA VAL A 6 -5.73 1.91 -5.06
C VAL A 6 -4.53 1.87 -6.00
N SER A 7 -3.59 0.96 -5.74
CA SER A 7 -2.44 0.72 -6.61
C SER A 7 -2.16 -0.77 -6.71
N ILE A 8 -1.77 -1.23 -7.89
CA ILE A 8 -1.40 -2.63 -8.15
C ILE A 8 0.11 -2.68 -8.37
N SER A 9 0.80 -3.62 -7.74
CA SER A 9 2.23 -3.79 -7.94
C SER A 9 2.54 -4.20 -9.39
N PRO A 10 3.70 -3.82 -9.95
CA PRO A 10 4.06 -4.13 -11.35
C PRO A 10 4.03 -5.62 -11.70
N ASN A 11 4.32 -6.50 -10.74
CA ASN A 11 4.22 -7.96 -10.90
C ASN A 11 2.78 -8.51 -10.78
N ASN A 12 1.79 -7.65 -10.55
CA ASN A 12 0.36 -7.96 -10.38
C ASN A 12 0.03 -8.90 -9.21
N GLN A 13 0.91 -9.05 -8.22
CA GLN A 13 0.68 -9.96 -7.09
C GLN A 13 0.07 -9.26 -5.87
N ILE A 14 0.38 -7.99 -5.68
CA ILE A 14 -0.05 -7.21 -4.51
C ILE A 14 -0.93 -6.05 -4.96
N ILE A 15 -2.03 -5.86 -4.25
CA ILE A 15 -2.90 -4.69 -4.35
C ILE A 15 -2.75 -3.93 -3.05
N ALA A 16 -2.52 -2.62 -3.14
CA ALA A 16 -2.51 -1.70 -2.02
C ALA A 16 -3.73 -0.79 -2.08
N SER A 17 -4.31 -0.44 -0.93
CA SER A 17 -5.42 0.50 -0.83
C SER A 17 -5.19 1.52 0.29
N ALA A 18 -5.36 2.80 -0.01
CA ALA A 18 -5.31 3.91 0.93
C ALA A 18 -6.69 4.20 1.54
N SER A 19 -6.76 4.54 2.83
CA SER A 19 -8.04 4.78 3.49
C SER A 19 -8.08 5.98 4.45
N SER A 20 -9.30 6.50 4.61
CA SER A 20 -9.66 7.46 5.65
C SER A 20 -9.39 6.99 7.08
N ASP A 21 -9.21 5.68 7.30
CA ASP A 21 -8.85 5.10 8.61
C ASP A 21 -7.37 5.28 8.99
N LYS A 22 -6.61 6.04 8.17
CA LYS A 22 -5.18 6.35 8.34
C LYS A 22 -4.24 5.19 8.03
N THR A 23 -4.75 4.10 7.48
CA THR A 23 -3.95 2.92 7.15
C THR A 23 -3.84 2.72 5.64
N ILE A 24 -2.88 1.88 5.27
CA ILE A 24 -2.81 1.25 3.95
C ILE A 24 -3.01 -0.25 4.17
N LYS A 25 -3.86 -0.87 3.37
CA LYS A 25 -4.05 -2.33 3.40
C LYS A 25 -3.44 -2.96 2.16
N LEU A 26 -2.77 -4.09 2.37
CA LEU A 26 -2.18 -4.91 1.31
C LEU A 26 -2.96 -6.21 1.16
N TRP A 27 -3.19 -6.58 -0.08
CA TRP A 27 -3.97 -7.74 -0.48
C TRP A 27 -3.21 -8.53 -1.54
N LYS A 28 -3.38 -9.85 -1.53
CA LYS A 28 -3.05 -10.66 -2.72
C LYS A 28 -4.06 -10.38 -3.82
N ARG A 29 -3.68 -10.69 -5.05
CA ARG A 29 -4.56 -10.55 -6.23
C ARG A 29 -5.88 -11.34 -6.14
N ASP A 30 -5.91 -12.41 -5.35
CA ASP A 30 -7.12 -13.21 -5.09
C ASP A 30 -8.07 -12.57 -4.07
N GLY A 31 -7.74 -11.39 -3.53
CA GLY A 31 -8.52 -10.69 -2.52
C GLY A 31 -8.17 -11.08 -1.08
N THR A 32 -7.22 -11.98 -0.86
CA THR A 32 -6.75 -12.34 0.48
C THR A 32 -6.02 -11.17 1.12
N TRP A 33 -6.50 -10.74 2.29
CA TRP A 33 -5.80 -9.74 3.10
C TRP A 33 -4.45 -10.28 3.58
N THR A 34 -3.41 -9.44 3.55
CA THR A 34 -2.05 -9.83 3.97
C THR A 34 -1.50 -9.00 5.11
N GLN A 35 -1.61 -7.67 5.02
CA GLN A 35 -0.98 -6.77 5.97
C GLN A 35 -1.70 -5.43 6.03
N THR A 36 -1.62 -4.78 7.19
CA THR A 36 -1.96 -3.36 7.36
C THR A 36 -0.67 -2.60 7.64
N LEU A 37 -0.43 -1.50 6.92
CA LEU A 37 0.65 -0.57 7.18
C LEU A 37 0.10 0.59 8.01
N GLU A 38 0.62 0.72 9.22
CA GLU A 38 0.25 1.74 10.19
C GLU A 38 1.38 2.76 10.34
N GLY A 39 1.02 4.02 10.56
CA GLY A 39 2.01 5.06 10.85
C GLY A 39 1.67 6.45 10.33
N HIS A 40 0.68 6.58 9.44
CA HIS A 40 0.08 7.89 9.14
C HIS A 40 -0.85 8.32 10.28
N GLU A 41 -0.87 9.62 10.56
CA GLU A 41 -1.67 10.18 11.66
C GLU A 41 -3.04 10.70 11.19
N ASN A 42 -3.26 10.69 9.87
CA ASN A 42 -4.48 11.14 9.23
C ASN A 42 -4.76 10.35 7.93
N THR A 43 -5.91 10.60 7.31
CA THR A 43 -6.38 9.97 6.05
C THR A 43 -5.27 9.86 5.03
N VAL A 44 -5.03 8.63 4.55
CA VAL A 44 -4.14 8.38 3.41
C VAL A 44 -4.92 8.68 2.14
N ILE A 45 -4.45 9.63 1.35
CA ILE A 45 -5.20 10.17 0.20
C ILE A 45 -4.84 9.48 -1.11
N ASP A 46 -3.61 8.97 -1.24
CA ASP A 46 -3.13 8.31 -2.44
C ASP A 46 -1.92 7.42 -2.15
N ILE A 47 -1.66 6.48 -3.05
CA ILE A 47 -0.59 5.48 -2.98
C ILE A 47 -0.08 5.13 -4.39
N SER A 48 1.21 4.83 -4.49
CA SER A 48 1.81 4.39 -5.75
C SER A 48 2.98 3.43 -5.56
N PHE A 49 2.98 2.32 -6.28
CA PHE A 49 4.13 1.44 -6.37
C PHE A 49 5.21 2.01 -7.28
N SER A 50 6.48 1.82 -6.92
CA SER A 50 7.60 2.05 -7.82
C SER A 50 7.54 1.08 -9.01
N HIS A 51 8.17 1.45 -10.11
CA HIS A 51 8.17 0.64 -11.34
C HIS A 51 8.80 -0.76 -11.16
N ASP A 52 9.77 -0.87 -10.26
CA ASP A 52 10.38 -2.16 -9.89
C ASP A 52 9.60 -2.93 -8.81
N GLY A 53 8.52 -2.33 -8.29
CA GLY A 53 7.66 -2.92 -7.27
C GLY A 53 8.30 -3.08 -5.90
N GLN A 54 9.49 -2.51 -5.65
CA GLN A 54 10.19 -2.65 -4.37
C GLN A 54 9.72 -1.65 -3.32
N ILE A 55 9.12 -0.54 -3.75
CA ILE A 55 8.71 0.56 -2.90
C ILE A 55 7.23 0.85 -3.13
N LEU A 56 6.53 1.16 -2.04
CA LEU A 56 5.22 1.80 -2.07
C LEU A 56 5.38 3.19 -1.44
N ALA A 57 4.94 4.24 -2.13
CA ALA A 57 4.86 5.58 -1.59
C ALA A 57 3.40 5.89 -1.21
N SER A 58 3.21 6.62 -0.11
CA SER A 58 1.90 7.09 0.33
C SER A 58 1.94 8.55 0.76
N VAL A 59 0.84 9.25 0.49
CA VAL A 59 0.61 10.65 0.89
C VAL A 59 -0.59 10.72 1.82
N SER A 60 -0.57 11.63 2.78
CA SER A 60 -1.65 11.76 3.78
C SER A 60 -1.99 13.21 4.11
N LYS A 61 -3.21 13.42 4.62
CA LYS A 61 -3.64 14.69 5.22
C LYS A 61 -2.83 15.08 6.46
N ASP A 62 -1.97 14.21 6.98
CA ASP A 62 -0.99 14.53 8.03
C ASP A 62 0.19 15.38 7.53
N LYS A 63 0.18 15.75 6.24
CA LYS A 63 1.21 16.56 5.57
C LYS A 63 2.54 15.82 5.37
N THR A 64 2.52 14.49 5.42
CA THR A 64 3.72 13.68 5.21
C THR A 64 3.60 12.76 3.99
N ILE A 65 4.78 12.39 3.48
CA ILE A 65 4.96 11.26 2.58
C ILE A 65 5.63 10.15 3.39
N LYS A 66 5.18 8.90 3.22
CA LYS A 66 5.87 7.73 3.76
C LYS A 66 6.26 6.78 2.64
N ILE A 67 7.41 6.15 2.83
CA ILE A 67 8.03 5.21 1.91
C ILE A 67 8.09 3.87 2.60
N TRP A 68 7.49 2.86 1.98
CA TRP A 68 7.38 1.51 2.51
C TRP A 68 8.13 0.56 1.60
N GLN A 69 8.85 -0.40 2.18
CA GLN A 69 9.32 -1.54 1.41
C GLN A 69 8.11 -2.42 1.08
N ALA A 70 7.91 -2.67 -0.21
CA ALA A 70 6.85 -3.56 -0.66
C ALA A 70 7.18 -5.01 -0.24
N PRO A 71 6.16 -5.84 0.01
CA PRO A 71 6.38 -7.26 0.29
C PRO A 71 7.15 -7.91 -0.86
N ARG A 72 8.28 -8.55 -0.54
CA ARG A 72 8.99 -9.42 -1.46
C ARG A 72 8.40 -10.81 -1.35
N GLU A 73 8.14 -11.48 -2.48
CA GLU A 73 7.93 -12.92 -2.41
C GLU A 73 9.23 -13.56 -1.90
N ALA A 74 9.13 -14.42 -0.91
CA ALA A 74 10.21 -15.36 -0.66
C ALA A 74 10.28 -16.26 -1.89
N HIS A 75 11.39 -16.21 -2.63
CA HIS A 75 11.66 -17.21 -3.65
C HIS A 75 11.58 -18.58 -2.97
N GLN A 76 10.56 -19.36 -3.33
CA GLN A 76 10.56 -20.80 -3.04
C GLN A 76 11.62 -21.42 -3.95
N GLY A 77 12.82 -21.57 -3.40
CA GLY A 77 13.87 -22.42 -3.94
C GLY A 77 13.76 -23.83 -3.38
#